data_AF-A0A2Z5JQ21-F1
#
_entry.id   AF-A0A2Z5JQ21-F1
#
_cell.length_a   1.000
_cell.length_b   1.000
_cell.length_c   1.000
_cell.angle_alpha   90.00
_cell.angle_beta   90.00
_cell.angle_gamma   90.00
#
_symmetry.space_group_name_H-M   'P 1'
#
loop_
_entity.id
_entity.type
_entity.pdbx_description
1 polymer ?
#
loop_
_entity_poly.entity_id
_entity_poly.type
_entity_poly.pdbx_seq_one_letter_code
_entity_poly.pdbx_strand_id
1 'polypeptide(L)' 'MGLIHAWRMQKLVSDARVAYERGDLTFVAGFDVDGRGRVSMKKIRKEIDLIVSAVEPIGWQCVGVEQFFATVDINFVRA' A
#
# COMPACT_ATOMS: atom_id res chain seq x y z
N MET A 1 3.28 -14.34 -8.09
CA MET A 1 3.84 -13.06 -7.61
C MET A 1 5.17 -12.87 -8.31
N GLY A 2 5.21 -12.05 -9.37
CA GLY A 2 6.41 -11.88 -10.21
C GLY A 2 7.42 -10.91 -9.61
N LEU A 3 8.64 -10.90 -10.15
CA LEU A 3 9.75 -10.03 -9.72
C LEU A 3 9.36 -8.53 -9.67
N ILE A 4 8.51 -8.09 -10.60
CA ILE A 4 7.99 -6.70 -10.66
C ILE A 4 7.17 -6.35 -9.40
N HIS A 5 6.36 -7.28 -8.91
CA HIS A 5 5.55 -7.04 -7.71
C HIS A 5 6.42 -6.98 -6.44
N ALA A 6 7.45 -7.83 -6.33
CA ALA A 6 8.40 -7.78 -5.21
C ALA A 6 9.19 -6.46 -5.18
N TRP A 7 9.64 -5.97 -6.35
CA TRP A 7 10.33 -4.68 -6.45
C TRP A 7 9.43 -3.50 -6.08
N ARG A 8 8.16 -3.50 -6.53
CA ARG A 8 7.19 -2.47 -6.14
C ARG A 8 6.96 -2.45 -4.63
N MET A 9 6.85 -3.62 -4.00
CA MET A 9 6.71 -3.72 -2.54
C MET A 9 7.94 -3.20 -1.80
N GLN A 10 9.15 -3.56 -2.23
CA GLN A 10 10.39 -3.07 -1.62
C GLN A 10 10.50 -1.55 -1.71
N LYS A 11 10.14 -0.97 -2.86
CA LYS A 11 10.11 0.48 -3.03
C LYS A 11 9.10 1.13 -2.08
N LEU A 12 7.88 0.60 -2.00
CA LEU A 12 6.82 1.11 -1.11
C LEU A 12 7.27 1.12 0.36
N VAL A 13 7.89 0.04 0.83
CA VAL A 13 8.42 -0.07 2.19
C VAL A 13 9.54 0.95 2.43
N SER A 14 10.43 1.13 1.44
CA SER A 14 11.50 2.13 1.52
C SER A 14 10.93 3.55 1.60
N ASP A 15 9.94 3.88 0.76
CA ASP A 15 9.30 5.19 0.74
C ASP A 15 8.56 5.46 2.06
N ALA A 16 7.84 4.46 2.60
CA ALA A 16 7.18 4.55 3.90
C ALA A 16 8.17 4.81 5.04
N ARG A 17 9.33 4.15 5.01
CA ARG A 17 10.39 4.35 6.01
C ARG A 17 10.99 5.75 5.92
N VAL A 18 11.31 6.22 4.71
CA VAL A 18 11.85 7.57 4.49
C VAL A 18 10.85 8.64 4.95
N ALA A 19 9.56 8.48 4.64
CA ALA A 19 8.52 9.40 5.10
C ALA A 19 8.42 9.43 6.64
N TYR A 20 8.53 8.26 7.29
CA TYR A 20 8.51 8.17 8.75
C TYR A 20 9.73 8.85 9.38
N GLU A 21 10.92 8.58 8.84
CA GLU A 21 12.18 9.19 9.30
C GLU A 21 12.22 10.70 9.07
N ARG A 22 11.57 11.20 8.01
CA ARG A 22 11.36 12.63 7.75
C ARG A 22 10.43 13.31 8.75
N GLY A 23 9.58 12.53 9.43
CA GLY A 23 8.60 13.01 10.38
C GLY A 23 7.25 13.37 9.77
N ASP A 24 6.92 12.81 8.60
CA ASP A 24 5.61 13.00 7.98
C ASP A 24 4.50 12.45 8.89
N LEU A 25 3.35 13.14 8.92
CA LEU A 25 2.20 12.75 9.76
C LEU A 25 1.32 11.68 9.10
N THR A 26 1.36 11.64 7.77
CA THR A 26 0.51 10.80 6.93
C THR A 26 1.32 10.19 5.81
N PHE A 27 1.00 8.95 5.45
CA PHE A 27 1.57 8.26 4.32
C PHE A 27 0.45 7.60 3.51
N VAL A 28 0.54 7.66 2.19
CA VAL A 28 -0.45 7.08 1.29
C VAL A 28 0.23 6.09 0.37
N ALA A 29 -0.27 4.85 0.36
CA ALA A 29 0.19 3.81 -0.54
C ALA A 29 -0.90 3.49 -1.57
N GLY A 30 -0.57 3.60 -2.86
CA GLY A 30 -1.50 3.33 -3.96
C GLY A 30 -1.05 2.16 -4.82
N PHE A 31 -1.99 1.37 -5.33
CA PHE A 31 -1.72 0.42 -6.41
C PHE A 31 -2.84 0.38 -7.45
N ASP A 32 -2.44 0.19 -8.70
CA ASP A 32 -3.37 0.06 -9.82
C ASP A 32 -3.91 -1.36 -9.93
N VAL A 33 -5.24 -1.44 -10.03
CA VAL A 33 -6.01 -2.63 -10.37
C VAL A 33 -6.13 -2.67 -11.89
N ASP A 34 -5.45 -3.63 -12.52
CA ASP A 34 -5.41 -3.76 -13.98
C ASP A 34 -6.83 -3.82 -14.58
N GLY A 35 -7.23 -2.75 -15.27
CA GLY A 35 -8.59 -2.57 -15.80
C GLY A 35 -8.95 -3.51 -16.95
N ARG A 36 -7.98 -4.27 -17.48
CA ARG A 36 -8.19 -5.21 -18.59
C ARG A 36 -8.68 -6.59 -18.15
N GLY A 37 -8.60 -6.90 -16.85
CA GLY A 37 -9.10 -8.15 -16.28
C GLY A 37 -10.08 -7.90 -15.15
N ARG A 38 -11.10 -8.75 -14.99
CA ARG A 38 -11.91 -8.77 -13.76
C ARG A 38 -11.00 -9.17 -12.58
N VAL A 39 -10.38 -8.21 -11.91
CA VAL A 39 -9.67 -8.44 -10.67
C VAL A 39 -10.72 -8.71 -9.60
N SER A 40 -10.64 -9.86 -8.94
CA SER A 40 -11.58 -10.18 -7.87
C SER A 40 -11.28 -9.33 -6.63
N MET A 41 -12.32 -8.91 -5.92
CA MET A 41 -12.18 -8.22 -4.62
C MET A 41 -11.30 -8.99 -3.63
N LYS A 42 -11.28 -10.33 -3.72
CA LYS A 42 -10.40 -11.19 -2.92
C LYS A 42 -8.91 -10.93 -3.18
N LYS A 43 -8.52 -10.68 -4.44
CA LYS A 43 -7.14 -10.34 -4.80
C LYS A 43 -6.77 -8.95 -4.30
N ILE A 44 -7.68 -7.98 -4.45
CA ILE A 44 -7.51 -6.61 -3.94
C ILE A 44 -7.30 -6.63 -2.42
N ARG A 45 -8.17 -7.32 -1.69
CA ARG A 45 -8.03 -7.47 -0.23
C ARG A 45 -6.68 -8.08 0.16
N LYS A 46 -6.26 -9.16 -0.52
CA LYS A 46 -4.96 -9.78 -0.24
C LYS A 46 -3.79 -8.82 -0.46
N GLU A 47 -3.87 -7.97 -1.48
CA GLU A 47 -2.84 -6.97 -1.75
C GLU A 47 -2.81 -5.88 -0.66
N ILE A 48 -3.99 -5.39 -0.25
CA ILE A 48 -4.13 -4.46 0.88
C ILE A 48 -3.49 -5.06 2.14
N ASP A 49 -3.84 -6.30 2.49
CA ASP A 49 -3.33 -6.98 3.68
C ASP A 49 -1.79 -7.07 3.65
N LEU A 50 -1.21 -7.36 2.47
CA LEU A 50 0.25 -7.40 2.29
C LEU A 50 0.89 -6.03 2.51
N ILE A 51 0.32 -4.97 1.92
CA ILE A 51 0.84 -3.61 2.08
C ILE A 51 0.77 -3.18 3.55
N VAL A 52 -0.39 -3.36 4.20
CA VAL A 52 -0.58 -3.03 5.62
C VAL A 52 0.42 -3.78 6.49
N SER A 53 0.58 -5.09 6.30
CA SER A 53 1.52 -5.91 7.08
C SER A 53 2.99 -5.50 6.92
N ALA A 54 3.35 -4.88 5.79
CA ALA A 54 4.71 -4.44 5.50
C ALA A 54 4.98 -3.02 6.03
N VAL A 55 3.95 -2.18 6.09
CA VAL A 55 4.06 -0.76 6.46
C VAL A 55 3.86 -0.55 7.96
N GLU A 56 2.94 -1.26 8.60
CA GLU A 56 2.66 -1.08 10.04
C GLU A 56 3.88 -1.29 10.96
N PRO A 57 4.77 -2.29 10.73
CA PRO A 57 5.97 -2.47 11.54
C PRO A 57 6.96 -1.29 11.53
N ILE A 58 6.83 -0.35 10.59
CA ILE A 58 7.67 0.86 10.49
C ILE A 58 7.22 1.92 11.52
N GLY A 59 6.00 1.82 12.06
CA GLY A 59 5.38 2.82 12.95
C GLY A 59 4.21 3.57 12.30
N TRP A 60 3.69 3.06 11.20
CA TRP A 60 2.48 3.56 10.56
C TRP A 60 1.26 2.76 11.03
N GLN A 61 0.09 3.37 11.02
CA GLN A 61 -1.19 2.74 11.33
C GLN A 61 -2.16 2.95 10.17
N CYS A 62 -2.74 1.87 9.66
CA CYS A 62 -3.75 1.95 8.62
C CYS A 62 -5.06 2.55 9.18
N VAL A 63 -5.56 3.62 8.55
CA VAL A 63 -6.80 4.31 8.99
C VAL A 63 -7.91 4.25 7.95
N GLY A 64 -7.60 3.92 6.71
CA GLY A 64 -8.60 3.85 5.65
C GLY A 64 -8.08 3.28 4.36
N VAL A 65 -8.99 2.71 3.59
CA VAL A 65 -8.74 2.25 2.22
C VAL A 65 -9.81 2.84 1.33
N GLU A 66 -9.38 3.57 0.30
CA GLU A 66 -10.25 4.18 -0.69
C GLU A 66 -9.99 3.54 -2.05
N GLN A 67 -11.05 3.26 -2.79
CA GLN A 67 -10.96 2.76 -4.16
C GLN A 67 -11.43 3.86 -5.11
N PHE A 68 -10.55 4.31 -5.99
CA PHE A 68 -10.86 5.31 -7.00
C PHE A 68 -10.63 4.75 -8.40
N PHE A 69 -11.73 4.49 -9.12
CA PHE A 69 -11.72 3.84 -10.45
C PHE A 69 -10.89 2.54 -10.48
N ALA A 70 -9.69 2.61 -11.07
CA ALA A 70 -8.77 1.50 -11.26
C ALA A 70 -7.58 1.55 -10.29
N THR A 71 -7.67 2.34 -9.22
CA THR A 71 -6.61 2.50 -8.22
C THR A 71 -7.18 2.28 -6.83
N VAL A 72 -6.38 1.71 -5.95
CA VAL A 72 -6.69 1.53 -4.52
C VAL A 72 -5.63 2.27 -3.73
N ASP A 73 -6.09 3.20 -2.90
CA ASP A 73 -5.27 4.01 -2.01
C ASP A 73 -5.48 3.56 -0.56
N ILE A 74 -4.38 3.40 0.16
CA ILE A 74 -4.35 2.98 1.56
C ILE A 74 -3.72 4.12 2.35
N ASN A 75 -4.50 4.68 3.26
CA ASN A 75 -4.12 5.81 4.09
C ASN A 75 -3.56 5.33 5.42
N PHE A 76 -2.38 5.84 5.76
CA PHE A 76 -1.69 5.58 7.01
C PHE A 76 -1.46 6.88 7.78
N VAL A 77 -1.56 6.80 9.10
CA VAL A 77 -1.13 7.84 10.03
C VAL A 77 0.01 7.33 10.88
N ARG A 78 0.80 8.24 11.43
CA ARG A 78 1.86 7.88 12.37
C ARG A 78 1.24 7.36 13.68
N ALA A 79 1.70 6.18 14.11
CA ALA A 79 1.31 5.58 15.39
C ALA A 79 2.03 6.23 16.59
#